data_AF-A0A6A7ZV00-F1
#
_entry.id   AF-A0A6A7ZV00-F1
#
_cell.length_a   1.000
_cell.length_b   1.000
_cell.length_c   1.000
_cell.angle_alpha   90.00
_cell.angle_beta   90.00
_cell.angle_gamma   90.00
#
_symmetry.space_group_name_H-M   'P 1'
#
loop_
_entity.id
_entity.type
_entity.pdbx_description
1 polymer ?
#
loop_
_entity_poly.entity_id
_entity_poly.type
_entity_poly.pdbx_seq_one_letter_code
_entity_poly.pdbx_strand_id
1 'polypeptide(L)'
;MRRQGQGRLSIEIADQTAPRDPKYQGRHYRACLVDAHTVIEAFRQRITDIEAELEKVRRDCEYKLSLCVTRTAAEEARLSAFRLAQEKAALLMESPGGILNEASEAIRAIPDPKPKFTR
;
A
#
# COMPACT_ATOMS: atom_id res chain seq x y z
N MET A 1 16.04 22.29 -1.24
CA MET A 1 16.82 21.62 -0.17
C MET A 1 17.67 20.52 -0.78
N ARG A 2 18.99 20.70 -0.91
CA ARG A 2 19.89 19.65 -1.39
C ARG A 2 20.08 18.64 -0.26
N ARG A 3 19.65 17.39 -0.47
CA ARG A 3 19.93 16.29 0.46
C ARG A 3 21.45 16.08 0.47
N GLN A 4 22.11 16.52 1.54
CA GLN A 4 23.48 16.10 1.83
C GLN A 4 23.41 14.65 2.28
N GLY A 5 23.57 13.72 1.35
CA GLY A 5 23.85 12.33 1.69
C GLY A 5 25.22 12.27 2.37
N GLN A 6 25.27 11.75 3.60
CA GLN A 6 26.52 11.38 4.26
C GLN A 6 27.21 10.31 3.40
N GLY A 7 28.25 10.73 2.69
CA GLY A 7 28.96 9.90 1.73
C GLY A 7 29.78 10.73 0.75
N ARG A 8 30.49 11.75 1.25
CA ARG A 8 31.48 12.46 0.45
C ARG A 8 32.84 11.77 0.63
N LEU A 9 33.01 10.66 -0.08
CA LEU A 9 34.30 10.36 -0.69
C LEU A 9 34.20 10.88 -2.13
N SER A 10 34.11 12.21 -2.28
CA SER A 10 34.27 12.81 -3.60
C SER A 10 35.76 12.77 -3.93
N ILE A 11 36.08 12.53 -5.20
CA ILE A 11 37.46 12.58 -5.73
C ILE A 11 38.16 13.87 -5.25
N GLU A 12 37.42 14.97 -5.15
CA GLU A 12 37.87 16.25 -4.58
C GLU A 12 38.44 16.14 -3.16
N ILE A 13 37.86 15.34 -2.26
CA ILE A 13 38.37 15.17 -0.89
C ILE A 13 39.59 14.27 -0.89
N ALA A 14 39.61 13.23 -1.73
CA ALA A 14 40.78 12.39 -1.90
C ALA A 14 41.96 13.23 -2.42
N ASP A 15 41.73 14.14 -3.37
CA ASP A 15 42.74 15.04 -3.90
C ASP A 15 43.20 16.10 -2.88
N GLN A 16 42.26 16.67 -2.10
CA GLN A 16 42.60 17.63 -1.04
C GLN A 16 43.43 17.02 0.09
N THR A 17 43.30 15.72 0.33
CA THR A 17 44.03 14.99 1.38
C THR A 17 45.25 14.24 0.83
N ALA A 18 45.52 14.32 -0.47
CA ALA A 18 46.62 13.62 -1.10
C ALA A 18 47.99 14.15 -0.62
N PRO A 19 48.97 13.27 -0.37
CA PRO A 19 50.34 13.70 -0.08
C PRO A 19 50.93 14.53 -1.22
N ARG A 20 51.69 15.59 -0.87
CA ARG A 20 52.38 16.43 -1.86
C ARG A 20 53.52 15.71 -2.58
N ASP A 21 54.18 14.75 -1.93
CA ASP A 21 55.22 13.94 -2.54
C ASP A 21 54.58 12.86 -3.45
N PRO A 22 54.86 12.87 -4.77
CA PRO A 22 54.30 11.93 -5.73
C PRO A 22 54.52 10.46 -5.39
N LYS A 23 55.59 10.13 -4.65
CA LYS A 23 55.92 8.75 -4.27
C LYS A 23 54.84 8.12 -3.37
N TYR A 24 54.12 8.92 -2.59
CA TYR A 24 53.12 8.42 -1.64
C TYR A 24 51.68 8.53 -2.16
N GLN A 25 51.44 9.27 -3.25
CA GLN A 25 50.11 9.46 -3.83
C GLN A 25 49.48 8.14 -4.28
N GLY A 26 50.26 7.25 -4.91
CA GLY A 26 49.77 5.94 -5.33
C GLY A 26 49.31 5.04 -4.18
N ARG A 27 49.87 5.20 -2.96
CA ARG A 27 49.39 4.50 -1.76
C ARG A 27 48.10 5.11 -1.24
N HIS A 28 48.03 6.45 -1.22
CA HIS A 28 46.86 7.22 -0.77
C HIS A 28 45.60 6.86 -1.55
N TYR A 29 45.63 6.95 -2.89
CA TYR A 29 44.44 6.66 -3.69
C TYR A 29 44.00 5.20 -3.61
N ARG A 30 44.94 4.26 -3.48
CA ARG A 30 44.60 2.84 -3.25
C ARG A 30 43.86 2.65 -1.93
N ALA A 31 44.28 3.34 -0.86
CA ALA A 31 43.55 3.31 0.41
C ALA A 31 42.13 3.88 0.27
N CYS A 32 41.99 5.03 -0.40
CA CYS A 32 40.68 5.64 -0.66
C CYS A 32 39.75 4.70 -1.46
N LEU A 33 40.29 3.96 -2.43
CA LEU A 33 39.51 2.99 -3.21
C LEU A 33 39.05 1.81 -2.36
N VAL A 34 39.89 1.30 -1.46
CA VAL A 34 39.51 0.23 -0.53
C VAL A 34 38.39 0.71 0.39
N ASP A 35 38.53 1.90 0.97
CA ASP A 35 37.51 2.48 1.85
C ASP A 35 36.18 2.67 1.12
N ALA A 36 36.22 3.21 -0.11
CA ALA A 36 35.04 3.35 -0.96
C ALA A 36 34.39 1.99 -1.24
N HIS A 37 35.18 0.95 -1.53
CA HIS A 37 34.66 -0.39 -1.75
C HIS A 37 33.97 -0.94 -0.49
N THR A 38 34.55 -0.76 0.70
CA THR A 38 33.92 -1.17 1.96
C THR A 38 32.56 -0.49 2.18
N VAL A 39 32.48 0.81 1.90
CA VAL A 39 31.23 1.58 2.01
C VAL A 39 30.19 1.09 0.99
N ILE A 40 30.61 0.82 -0.25
CA ILE A 40 29.73 0.29 -1.30
C ILE A 40 29.14 -1.06 -0.88
N GLU A 41 29.94 -1.98 -0.34
CA GLU A 41 29.46 -3.28 0.13
C GLU A 41 28.47 -3.16 1.30
N ALA A 42 28.74 -2.25 2.25
CA ALA A 42 27.80 -1.98 3.33
C ALA A 42 26.45 -1.45 2.81
N PHE A 43 26.47 -0.59 1.78
CA PHE A 43 25.24 -0.11 1.16
C PHE A 43 24.53 -1.18 0.34
N ARG A 44 25.26 -2.04 -0.37
CA ARG A 44 24.67 -3.18 -1.10
C ARG A 44 23.91 -4.09 -0.15
N GLN A 45 24.53 -4.48 0.96
CA GLN A 45 23.87 -5.30 1.98
C GLN A 45 22.60 -4.62 2.51
N ARG A 46 22.69 -3.33 2.85
CA ARG A 46 21.54 -2.58 3.37
C ARG A 46 20.40 -2.45 2.36
N ILE A 47 20.70 -2.29 1.07
CA ILE A 47 19.69 -2.30 0.00
C ILE A 47 19.00 -3.66 -0.04
N THR A 48 19.76 -4.76 -0.04
CA THR A 48 19.21 -6.12 -0.02
C THR A 48 18.31 -6.37 1.18
N ASP A 49 18.71 -5.93 2.38
CA ASP A 49 17.90 -6.08 3.59
C ASP A 49 16.57 -5.31 3.48
N ILE A 50 16.62 -4.05 3.00
CA ILE A 50 15.42 -3.22 2.81
C ILE A 50 14.49 -3.80 1.73
N GLU A 51 15.04 -4.34 0.63
CA GLU A 51 14.26 -5.00 -0.40
C GLU A 51 13.54 -6.23 0.14
N ALA A 52 14.19 -7.02 1.00
CA ALA A 52 13.57 -8.17 1.66
C ALA A 52 12.45 -7.75 2.64
N GLU A 53 12.66 -6.68 3.43
CA GLU A 53 11.63 -6.12 4.31
C GLU A 53 10.42 -5.60 3.53
N LEU A 54 10.67 -4.89 2.43
CA LEU A 54 9.63 -4.35 1.57
C LEU A 54 8.80 -5.47 0.95
N GLU A 55 9.44 -6.53 0.49
CA GLU A 55 8.77 -7.70 -0.06
C GLU A 55 7.91 -8.42 0.99
N LYS A 56 8.39 -8.54 2.23
CA LYS A 56 7.58 -9.06 3.34
C LYS A 56 6.34 -8.21 3.59
N VAL A 57 6.49 -6.89 3.65
CA VAL A 57 5.36 -5.96 3.85
C VAL A 57 4.36 -6.02 2.69
N ARG A 58 4.84 -6.16 1.45
CA ARG A 58 3.96 -6.34 0.28
C ARG A 58 3.11 -7.59 0.41
N ARG A 59 3.70 -8.73 0.72
CA ARG A 59 2.97 -10.00 0.91
C ARG A 59 1.95 -9.90 2.05
N ASP A 60 2.33 -9.28 3.17
CA ASP A 60 1.41 -9.07 4.29
C ASP A 60 0.22 -8.17 3.89
N CYS A 61 0.47 -7.15 3.07
CA CYS A 61 -0.57 -6.27 2.54
C CYS A 61 -1.51 -7.01 1.58
N GLU A 62 -0.95 -7.76 0.62
CA GLU A 62 -1.71 -8.57 -0.33
C GLU A 62 -2.58 -9.61 0.38
N TYR A 63 -2.03 -10.29 1.39
CA TYR A 63 -2.78 -11.23 2.21
C TYR A 63 -3.91 -10.57 2.98
N LYS A 64 -3.66 -9.41 3.62
CA LYS A 64 -4.72 -8.67 4.31
C LYS A 64 -5.82 -8.22 3.35
N LEU A 65 -5.45 -7.78 2.16
CA LEU A 65 -6.41 -7.40 1.13
C LEU A 65 -7.21 -8.60 0.61
N SER A 66 -6.61 -9.77 0.47
CA SER A 66 -7.32 -10.98 0.02
C SER A 66 -8.35 -11.49 1.04
N LEU A 67 -8.13 -11.24 2.34
CA LEU A 67 -9.11 -11.53 3.39
C LEU A 67 -10.27 -10.52 3.45
N CYS A 68 -10.16 -9.37 2.79
CA CYS A 68 -11.14 -8.29 2.85
C CYS A 68 -12.05 -8.33 1.62
N VAL A 69 -13.34 -8.05 1.81
CA VAL A 69 -14.24 -7.72 0.70
C VAL A 69 -14.00 -6.28 0.23
N THR A 70 -14.12 -6.03 -1.07
CA THR A 70 -14.03 -4.66 -1.59
C THR A 70 -15.21 -3.84 -1.08
N ARG A 71 -15.01 -2.51 -0.90
CA ARG A 71 -16.08 -1.60 -0.45
C ARG A 71 -17.30 -1.67 -1.38
N THR A 72 -17.07 -1.83 -2.68
CA THR A 72 -18.14 -2.00 -3.68
C THR A 72 -18.92 -3.29 -3.46
N ALA A 73 -18.24 -4.43 -3.33
CA ALA A 73 -18.91 -5.72 -3.09
C ALA A 73 -19.69 -5.72 -1.77
N ALA A 74 -19.13 -5.10 -0.72
CA ALA A 74 -19.81 -4.94 0.56
C ALA A 74 -21.06 -4.04 0.45
N GLU A 75 -20.99 -2.98 -0.36
CA GLU A 75 -22.13 -2.09 -0.61
C GLU A 75 -23.23 -2.80 -1.41
N GLU A 76 -22.86 -3.50 -2.49
CA GLU A 76 -23.77 -4.30 -3.31
C GLU A 76 -24.48 -5.38 -2.49
N ALA A 77 -23.75 -6.11 -1.66
CA ALA A 77 -24.31 -7.11 -0.76
C ALA A 77 -25.28 -6.50 0.27
N ARG A 78 -25.01 -5.28 0.76
CA ARG A 78 -25.93 -4.58 1.67
C ARG A 78 -27.23 -4.19 0.95
N LEU A 79 -27.13 -3.63 -0.25
CA LEU A 79 -28.29 -3.22 -1.04
C LEU A 79 -29.14 -4.43 -1.46
N SER A 80 -28.51 -5.52 -1.89
CA SER A 80 -29.23 -6.75 -2.25
C SER A 80 -29.94 -7.37 -1.06
N ALA A 81 -29.31 -7.41 0.12
CA ALA A 81 -29.93 -7.89 1.35
C ALA A 81 -31.13 -7.02 1.75
N PHE A 82 -31.01 -5.69 1.61
CA PHE A 82 -32.13 -4.77 1.87
C PHE A 82 -33.31 -5.03 0.93
N ARG A 83 -33.07 -5.10 -0.39
CA ARG A 83 -34.12 -5.37 -1.39
C ARG A 83 -34.78 -6.73 -1.17
N LEU A 84 -34.00 -7.76 -0.83
CA LEU A 84 -34.54 -9.07 -0.49
C LEU A 84 -35.45 -9.01 0.75
N ALA A 85 -35.04 -8.28 1.79
CA ALA A 85 -35.84 -8.11 3.00
C ALA A 85 -37.11 -7.32 2.71
N GLN A 86 -37.02 -6.27 1.89
CA GLN A 86 -38.14 -5.46 1.44
C GLN A 86 -39.19 -6.29 0.70
N GLU A 87 -38.78 -7.08 -0.30
CA GLU A 87 -39.72 -7.94 -1.03
C GLU A 87 -40.32 -9.03 -0.15
N LYS A 88 -39.54 -9.64 0.76
CA LYS A 88 -40.09 -10.59 1.72
C LYS A 88 -41.11 -9.95 2.66
N ALA A 89 -40.88 -8.72 3.10
CA ALA A 89 -41.82 -7.99 3.93
C ALA A 89 -43.10 -7.63 3.15
N ALA A 90 -42.97 -7.22 1.87
CA ALA A 90 -44.12 -6.96 1.01
C ALA A 90 -44.98 -8.22 0.84
N LEU A 91 -44.36 -9.36 0.51
CA LEU A 91 -45.05 -10.66 0.38
C LEU A 91 -45.79 -11.10 1.66
N LEU A 92 -45.22 -10.80 2.84
CA LEU A 92 -45.89 -11.11 4.12
C LEU A 92 -47.11 -10.22 4.38
N MET A 93 -47.16 -9.04 3.77
CA MET A 93 -48.27 -8.11 3.91
C MET A 93 -49.35 -8.29 2.84
N GLU A 94 -49.06 -9.02 1.76
CA GLU A 94 -50.04 -9.32 0.72
C GLU A 94 -51.23 -10.11 1.27
N SER A 95 -52.40 -9.88 0.68
CA SER A 95 -53.62 -10.59 1.04
C SER A 95 -53.55 -12.06 0.58
N PRO A 96 -54.39 -12.97 1.14
CA PRO A 96 -54.37 -14.39 0.77
C PRO A 96 -54.42 -14.59 -0.75
N GLY A 97 -53.51 -15.43 -1.26
CA GLY A 97 -53.34 -15.64 -2.71
C GLY A 97 -52.34 -14.71 -3.40
N GLY A 98 -51.56 -13.91 -2.66
CA GLY A 98 -50.54 -13.01 -3.23
C GLY A 98 -51.14 -11.75 -3.86
N ILE A 99 -52.29 -11.31 -3.35
CA ILE A 99 -52.96 -10.11 -3.87
C ILE A 99 -52.30 -8.88 -3.25
N LEU A 100 -51.77 -8.03 -4.12
CA LEU A 100 -51.15 -6.75 -3.76
C LEU A 100 -52.16 -5.86 -3.03
N ASN A 101 -51.69 -5.18 -2.00
CA ASN A 101 -52.46 -4.20 -1.26
C ASN A 101 -51.62 -2.94 -0.97
N GLU A 102 -52.27 -1.92 -0.42
CA GLU A 102 -51.61 -0.63 -0.14
C GLU A 102 -50.40 -0.79 0.80
N ALA A 103 -50.46 -1.73 1.75
CA ALA A 103 -49.38 -1.97 2.69
C ALA A 103 -48.15 -2.63 2.02
N SER A 104 -48.36 -3.61 1.15
CA SER A 104 -47.27 -4.24 0.38
C SER A 104 -46.62 -3.24 -0.59
N GLU A 105 -47.43 -2.38 -1.23
CA GLU A 105 -46.92 -1.33 -2.12
C GLU A 105 -46.16 -0.25 -1.36
N ALA A 106 -46.64 0.15 -0.18
CA ALA A 106 -45.93 1.11 0.67
C ALA A 106 -44.54 0.59 1.09
N ILE A 107 -44.39 -0.72 1.29
CA ILE A 107 -43.09 -1.36 1.59
C ILE A 107 -42.16 -1.29 0.37
N ARG A 108 -42.65 -1.61 -0.83
CA ARG A 108 -41.86 -1.50 -2.08
C ARG A 108 -41.45 -0.07 -2.41
N ALA A 109 -42.24 0.91 -1.98
CA ALA A 109 -41.93 2.33 -2.15
C ALA A 109 -40.84 2.86 -1.21
N ILE A 110 -40.37 2.08 -0.22
CA ILE A 110 -39.28 2.48 0.66
C ILE A 110 -38.00 2.68 -0.19
N PRO A 111 -37.36 3.86 -0.12
CA PRO A 111 -36.15 4.11 -0.90
C PRO A 111 -34.98 3.27 -0.38
N ASP A 112 -34.05 2.96 -1.29
CA ASP A 112 -32.81 2.29 -0.94
C ASP A 112 -32.05 3.07 0.16
N PRO A 113 -31.37 2.36 1.08
CA PRO A 113 -30.60 3.00 2.13
C PRO A 113 -29.42 3.78 1.53
N LYS A 114 -29.14 4.95 2.10
CA LYS A 114 -27.99 5.79 1.70
C LYS A 114 -26.70 4.99 1.69
N PRO A 115 -25.77 5.26 0.75
CA PRO A 115 -24.47 4.61 0.70
C PRO A 115 -23.72 4.68 2.04
N LYS A 116 -23.13 3.57 2.48
CA LYS A 116 -22.32 3.52 3.72
C LYS A 116 -20.84 3.44 3.41
N PHE A 117 -20.47 2.63 2.42
CA PHE A 117 -19.09 2.34 2.07
C PHE A 117 -18.64 3.03 0.80
N THR A 118 -19.54 3.45 -0.08
CA THR A 118 -19.23 4.28 -1.24
C THR A 118 -19.58 5.74 -0.94
N ARG A 119 -18.80 6.68 -1.50
CA ARG A 119 -19.02 8.13 -1.41
C ARG A 119 -19.48 8.64 -2.76
#